data_AF-A0A952AFV3-F1
#
_entry.id   AF-A0A952AFV3-F1
#
_cell.length_a   1.000
_cell.length_b   1.000
_cell.length_c   1.000
_cell.angle_alpha   90.00
_cell.angle_beta   90.00
_cell.angle_gamma   90.00
#
_symmetry.space_group_name_H-M   'P 1'
#
loop_
_entity.id
_entity.type
_entity.pdbx_description
1 polymer ?
#
loop_
_entity_poly.entity_id
_entity_poly.type
_entity_poly.pdbx_seq_one_letter_code
_entity_poly.pdbx_strand_id
1 'polypeptide(L)' 'LDHKHVGSLHAADAQMAIENARDVYTRRLEGVSIWVVESKNITASNPEEAGELFEPAENKIYRHPTFYKLPKEVDHM' A
#
# COMPACT_ATOMS: atom_id res chain seq x y z
N LEU A 1 -5.41 1.15 10.78
CA LEU A 1 -6.52 0.24 10.40
C LEU A 1 -6.56 0.27 8.90
N ASP A 2 -6.07 -0.81 8.29
CA ASP A 2 -5.81 -0.94 6.86
C ASP A 2 -6.16 -2.36 6.43
N HIS A 3 -6.66 -2.51 5.21
CA HIS A 3 -6.82 -3.81 4.58
C HIS A 3 -5.45 -4.31 4.10
N LYS A 4 -5.15 -5.57 4.36
CA LYS A 4 -3.92 -6.24 3.90
C LYS A 4 -4.29 -7.33 2.91
N HIS A 5 -3.52 -7.44 1.83
CA HIS A 5 -3.64 -8.57 0.91
C HIS A 5 -3.22 -9.86 1.62
N VAL A 6 -4.11 -10.86 1.65
CA VAL A 6 -3.90 -12.14 2.35
C VAL A 6 -3.79 -13.35 1.41
N GLY A 7 -4.03 -13.16 0.11
CA GLY A 7 -3.89 -14.20 -0.90
C GLY A 7 -4.87 -14.07 -2.05
N SER A 8 -4.83 -15.06 -2.94
CA SER A 8 -5.68 -15.15 -4.13
C SER A 8 -6.49 -16.44 -4.14
N LEU A 9 -7.67 -16.40 -4.74
CA LEU A 9 -8.53 -17.56 -4.96
C LEU A 9 -9.23 -17.46 -6.32
N HIS A 10 -9.74 -18.60 -6.80
CA HIS A 10 -10.59 -18.65 -7.98
C HIS A 10 -12.06 -18.71 -7.58
N ALA A 11 -12.91 -17.98 -8.30
CA ALA A 11 -14.36 -17.97 -8.13
C ALA A 11 -15.03 -17.58 -9.46
N ALA A 12 -16.30 -17.94 -9.63
CA ALA A 12 -17.06 -17.61 -10.85
C ALA A 12 -17.45 -16.12 -10.93
N ASP A 13 -17.66 -15.48 -9.78
CA ASP A 13 -18.04 -14.08 -9.65
C ASP A 13 -17.59 -13.51 -8.29
N ALA A 14 -17.84 -12.20 -8.08
CA ALA A 14 -17.43 -11.49 -6.88
C ALA A 14 -18.16 -11.96 -5.61
N GLN A 15 -19.41 -12.39 -5.71
CA GLN A 15 -20.17 -12.86 -4.55
C GLN A 15 -19.60 -14.18 -4.03
N MET A 16 -19.36 -15.13 -4.94
CA MET A 16 -18.70 -16.39 -4.62
C MET A 16 -17.27 -16.16 -4.11
N ALA A 17 -16.55 -15.16 -4.65
CA ALA A 17 -15.21 -14.82 -4.16
C ALA A 17 -15.23 -14.35 -2.69
N ILE A 18 -16.22 -13.53 -2.30
CA ILE A 18 -16.39 -13.09 -0.90
C ILE A 18 -16.70 -14.27 0.02
N GLU A 19 -17.60 -15.16 -0.39
CA GLU A 19 -17.96 -16.35 0.39
C GLU A 19 -16.75 -17.28 0.61
N ASN A 20 -16.00 -17.56 -0.45
CA ASN A 20 -14.79 -18.36 -0.38
C ASN A 20 -13.70 -17.68 0.48
N ALA A 21 -13.50 -16.37 0.32
CA ALA A 21 -12.52 -15.61 1.12
C ALA A 21 -12.88 -15.58 2.61
N ARG A 22 -14.17 -15.45 2.93
CA ARG A 22 -14.68 -15.50 4.30
C ARG A 22 -14.32 -16.82 4.97
N ASP A 23 -14.48 -17.93 4.27
CA ASP A 23 -14.21 -19.26 4.82
C ASP A 23 -12.70 -19.54 4.95
N VAL A 24 -11.92 -19.23 3.92
CA VAL A 24 -10.48 -19.54 3.86
C VAL A 24 -9.65 -18.62 4.77
N TYR A 25 -9.89 -17.31 4.72
CA TYR A 25 -8.99 -16.33 5.34
C TYR A 25 -9.47 -15.78 6.67
N THR A 26 -10.78 -15.77 6.92
CA THR A 26 -11.34 -15.13 8.13
C THR A 26 -11.97 -16.13 9.10
N ARG A 27 -12.18 -17.39 8.68
CA ARG A 27 -12.90 -18.41 9.46
C ARG A 27 -14.26 -17.91 9.97
N ARG A 28 -14.94 -17.09 9.16
CA ARG A 28 -16.24 -16.45 9.46
C ARG A 28 -16.26 -15.55 10.70
N LEU A 29 -15.12 -15.03 11.14
CA LEU A 29 -15.04 -14.12 12.28
C LEU A 29 -15.90 -12.86 12.05
N GLU A 30 -16.59 -12.41 13.11
CA GLU A 30 -17.37 -11.18 13.08
C GLU A 30 -16.48 -9.93 13.04
N GLY A 31 -16.98 -8.85 12.44
CA GLY A 31 -16.28 -7.56 12.40
C GLY A 31 -15.12 -7.47 11.40
N VAL A 32 -14.92 -8.47 10.53
CA VAL A 32 -13.89 -8.44 9.48
C VAL A 32 -14.49 -7.93 8.17
N SER A 33 -13.89 -6.85 7.63
CA SER A 33 -14.21 -6.34 6.30
C SER A 33 -13.36 -7.06 5.24
N ILE A 34 -13.98 -7.58 4.19
CA ILE A 34 -13.31 -8.32 3.10
C ILE A 34 -13.47 -7.53 1.80
N TRP A 35 -12.37 -7.33 1.09
CA TRP A 35 -12.37 -6.80 -0.28
C TRP A 35 -11.94 -7.89 -1.25
N VAL A 36 -12.62 -8.00 -2.38
CA VAL A 36 -12.23 -8.85 -3.50
C VAL A 36 -12.10 -8.00 -4.75
N VAL A 37 -11.06 -8.24 -5.53
CA VAL A 37 -10.78 -7.56 -6.79
C VAL A 37 -10.31 -8.60 -7.79
N GLU A 38 -10.87 -8.59 -9.00
CA GLU A 38 -10.37 -9.45 -10.07
C GLU A 38 -8.94 -9.07 -10.45
N SER A 39 -8.05 -10.06 -10.60
CA SER A 39 -6.64 -9.82 -10.91
C SER A 39 -6.44 -8.97 -12.17
N LYS A 40 -7.32 -9.09 -13.17
CA LYS A 40 -7.25 -8.30 -14.42
C LYS A 40 -7.42 -6.80 -14.21
N ASN A 41 -8.03 -6.39 -13.10
CA ASN A 41 -8.25 -4.98 -12.75
C ASN A 41 -7.09 -4.40 -11.91
N ILE A 42 -6.08 -5.21 -11.60
CA ILE A 42 -4.90 -4.77 -10.83
C ILE A 42 -3.77 -4.50 -11.80
N THR A 43 -3.30 -3.26 -11.85
CA THR A 43 -2.08 -2.87 -12.57
C THR A 43 -0.92 -2.83 -11.58
N ALA A 44 0.13 -3.60 -11.85
CA ALA A 44 1.36 -3.58 -11.05
C ALA A 44 2.40 -2.67 -11.72
N SER A 45 3.20 -1.98 -10.91
CA SER A 45 4.40 -1.28 -11.38
C SER A 45 5.43 -2.28 -11.91
N ASN A 46 6.22 -1.87 -12.90
CA ASN A 46 7.34 -2.68 -13.38
C ASN A 46 8.42 -2.75 -12.28
N PRO A 47 8.86 -3.95 -11.84
CA PRO A 47 9.93 -4.08 -10.86
C PRO A 47 11.26 -3.42 -11.29
N GLU A 48 11.54 -3.36 -12.59
CA GLU A 48 12.77 -2.72 -13.10
C GLU A 48 12.76 -1.19 -12.93
N GLU A 49 11.57 -0.59 -12.83
CA GLU A 49 11.39 0.87 -12.61
C GLU A 49 11.38 1.24 -11.12
N ALA A 50 11.54 0.26 -10.22
CA ALA A 50 11.47 0.50 -8.78
C ALA A 50 12.51 1.55 -8.30
N GLY A 51 13.70 1.57 -8.91
CA GLY A 51 14.73 2.56 -8.62
C GLY A 51 14.22 3.99 -8.84
N GLU A 52 13.74 4.27 -10.04
CA GLU A 52 13.23 5.60 -10.42
C GLU A 52 11.99 6.01 -9.63
N LEU A 53 11.10 5.05 -9.35
CA LEU A 53 9.84 5.30 -8.65
C LEU A 53 10.04 5.54 -7.14
N PHE A 54 10.99 4.85 -6.49
CA PHE A 54 11.05 4.78 -5.02
C PHE A 54 12.38 5.26 -4.40
N GLU A 55 13.55 5.08 -5.04
CA GLU A 55 14.83 5.55 -4.47
C GLU A 55 14.85 7.06 -4.15
N PRO A 56 14.22 7.94 -4.95
CA PRO A 56 14.16 9.34 -4.61
C PRO A 56 13.42 9.60 -3.29
N ALA A 57 12.59 8.70 -2.77
CA ALA A 57 11.95 8.88 -1.46
C ALA A 57 12.92 8.59 -0.30
N GLU A 58 13.94 7.76 -0.52
CA GLU A 58 14.85 7.29 0.51
C GLU A 58 15.98 8.28 0.83
N ASN A 59 16.47 9.03 -0.16
CA ASN A 59 17.68 9.86 -0.02
C ASN A 59 17.49 11.35 -0.32
N LYS A 60 16.44 11.96 0.24
CA LYS A 60 16.17 13.42 0.15
C LYS A 60 16.32 14.16 1.48
N ILE A 61 17.32 13.79 2.25
CA ILE A 61 17.62 14.39 3.57
C ILE A 61 17.80 15.92 3.47
N TYR A 62 18.33 16.41 2.33
CA TYR A 62 18.49 17.84 2.03
C TYR A 62 17.19 18.66 1.99
N ARG A 63 16.02 18.02 1.94
CA ARG A 63 14.71 18.68 2.00
C ARG A 63 14.20 18.87 3.42
N HIS A 64 14.87 18.29 4.42
CA HIS A 64 14.54 18.56 5.81
C HIS A 64 14.90 20.01 6.15
N PRO A 65 14.02 20.75 6.86
CA PRO A 65 14.25 22.13 7.26
C PRO A 65 15.62 22.35 7.93
N THR A 66 16.11 21.36 8.67
CA THR A 66 17.38 21.36 9.40
C THR A 66 18.63 21.40 8.50
N PHE A 67 18.51 21.07 7.21
CA PHE A 67 19.62 21.09 6.25
C PHE A 67 19.74 22.41 5.49
N TYR A 68 18.78 23.33 5.64
CA TYR A 68 18.88 24.67 5.09
C TYR A 68 19.70 25.56 6.03
N LYS A 69 20.75 26.21 5.51
CA LYS A 69 21.40 27.31 6.23
C LYS A 69 20.43 28.50 6.25
N LEU A 70 19.80 28.71 7.39
CA LEU A 70 18.96 29.88 7.62
C LEU A 70 19.85 31.13 7.77
N PRO A 71 19.45 32.28 7.18
CA PRO A 71 20.04 33.56 7.50
C PRO A 71 19.96 33.84 9.00
N LYS A 72 20.98 34.49 9.57
CA LYS A 72 21.06 34.81 11.01
C LYS A 72 19.82 35.51 11.57
N GLU A 73 19.11 36.26 10.73
CA GLU A 73 17.92 37.03 11.09
C GLU A 73 16.68 36.16 11.37
N VAL A 74 16.69 34.90 10.91
CA VAL A 74 15.56 33.96 11.03
C VAL A 74 15.94 32.64 11.71
N ASP A 75 17.18 32.52 12.17
CA ASP A 75 17.74 31.34 12.85
C ASP A 75 17.55 31.43 14.37
N HIS A 76 16.29 31.40 14.81
CA HIS A 76 15.88 31.52 16.22
C HIS A 76 15.12 30.28 16.75
N MET A 77 15.18 29.14 16.05
CA MET A 77 14.53 27.89 16.48
C MET A 77 15.28 27.20 17.62
#